data_AF-A0A419KZH1-F1
#
_entry.id   AF-A0A419KZH1-F1
#
_cell.length_a   1.000
_cell.length_b   1.000
_cell.length_c   1.000
_cell.angle_alpha   90.00
_cell.angle_beta   90.00
_cell.angle_gamma   90.00
#
_symmetry.space_group_name_H-M   'P 1'
#
loop_
_entity.id
_entity.type
_entity.pdbx_description
1 polymer ?
#
loop_
_entity_poly.entity_id
_entity_poly.type
_entity_poly.pdbx_seq_one_letter_code
_entity_poly.pdbx_strand_id
1 'polypeptide(L)'
;MGKLKVGDEAPEIVGRSLNMGEFRLSDLRGRERVYLVFSRYFGCPICQLDFKELLERAEEARRQGFEHGPYEGNERQSPADFIVSKEGKIEYANYGLLDLDKMMKIWTKE
;
A
#
# COMPACT_ATOMS: atom_id res chain seq x y z
N MET A 1 -7.56 16.45 -12.36
CA MET A 1 -8.34 15.33 -11.77
C MET A 1 -8.89 15.76 -10.42
N GLY A 2 -10.03 15.19 -10.00
CA GLY A 2 -10.46 15.20 -8.59
C GLY A 2 -9.71 14.14 -7.76
N LYS A 3 -9.98 14.07 -6.46
CA LYS A 3 -9.53 12.95 -5.63
C LYS A 3 -10.26 11.68 -6.04
N LEU A 4 -9.52 10.56 -6.09
CA LEU A 4 -10.08 9.22 -6.30
C LEU A 4 -10.87 8.80 -5.05
N LYS A 5 -11.92 8.01 -5.25
CA LYS A 5 -12.82 7.53 -4.19
C LYS A 5 -13.08 6.03 -4.35
N VAL A 6 -13.66 5.43 -3.32
CA VAL A 6 -14.11 4.04 -3.35
C VAL A 6 -15.12 3.84 -4.50
N GLY A 7 -14.92 2.78 -5.26
CA GLY A 7 -15.70 2.42 -6.45
C GLY A 7 -15.11 2.90 -7.79
N ASP A 8 -14.18 3.86 -7.78
CA ASP A 8 -13.47 4.29 -8.98
C ASP A 8 -12.51 3.18 -9.48
N GLU A 9 -12.21 3.16 -10.78
CA GLU A 9 -11.12 2.34 -11.30
C GLU A 9 -9.77 2.91 -10.87
N ALA A 10 -8.87 2.05 -10.40
CA ALA A 10 -7.50 2.44 -10.10
C ALA A 10 -6.78 2.82 -11.41
N PRO A 11 -6.20 4.04 -11.51
CA PRO A 11 -5.42 4.44 -12.68
C PRO A 11 -4.25 3.50 -12.91
N GLU A 12 -3.82 3.37 -14.17
CA GLU A 12 -2.63 2.59 -14.49
C GLU A 12 -1.39 3.22 -13.84
N ILE A 13 -0.60 2.40 -13.15
CA ILE A 13 0.68 2.78 -12.57
C ILE A 13 1.73 1.89 -13.22
N VAL A 14 2.61 2.49 -14.01
CA VAL A 14 3.76 1.80 -14.62
C VAL A 14 5.04 2.39 -14.05
N GLY A 15 5.98 1.54 -13.67
CA GLY A 15 7.26 2.01 -13.15
C GLY A 15 8.28 0.91 -12.95
N ARG A 16 9.39 1.28 -12.33
CA ARG A 16 10.44 0.35 -11.92
C ARG A 16 10.42 0.22 -10.39
N SER A 17 10.10 -0.98 -9.93
CA SER A 17 10.25 -1.41 -8.54
C SER A 17 11.69 -1.83 -8.27
N LEU A 18 12.16 -1.61 -7.04
CA LEU A 18 13.46 -2.09 -6.58
C LEU A 18 13.49 -3.62 -6.46
N ASN A 19 12.34 -4.24 -6.14
CA ASN A 19 12.24 -5.68 -5.84
C ASN A 19 11.58 -6.49 -6.98
N MET A 20 10.79 -5.85 -7.84
CA MET A 20 10.01 -6.53 -8.90
C MET A 20 10.48 -6.19 -10.33
N GLY A 21 11.50 -5.36 -10.51
CA GLY A 21 11.91 -4.90 -11.83
C GLY A 21 10.89 -3.92 -12.43
N GLU A 22 10.58 -4.03 -13.72
CA GLU A 22 9.48 -3.26 -14.31
C GLU A 22 8.12 -3.86 -13.90
N PHE A 23 7.17 -3.02 -13.51
CA PHE A 23 5.82 -3.45 -13.12
C PHE A 23 4.74 -2.54 -13.72
N ARG A 24 3.55 -3.12 -13.92
CA ARG A 24 2.28 -2.40 -14.13
C ARG A 24 1.29 -2.80 -13.05
N LEU A 25 0.40 -1.89 -12.65
CA LEU A 25 -0.67 -2.22 -11.71
C LEU A 25 -1.66 -3.21 -12.32
N SER A 26 -1.89 -3.13 -13.64
CA SER A 26 -2.70 -4.09 -14.38
C SER A 26 -2.16 -5.54 -14.34
N ASP A 27 -0.85 -5.75 -14.22
CA ASP A 27 -0.22 -7.09 -14.17
C ASP A 27 -0.57 -7.87 -12.87
N LEU A 28 -1.11 -7.19 -11.86
CA LEU A 28 -1.56 -7.76 -10.58
C LEU A 28 -3.06 -8.10 -10.55
N ARG A 29 -3.84 -7.63 -11.54
CA ARG A 29 -5.29 -7.90 -11.62
C ARG A 29 -5.57 -9.40 -11.77
N GLY A 30 -6.67 -9.85 -11.18
CA GLY A 30 -7.10 -11.25 -11.13
C GLY A 30 -6.28 -12.15 -10.21
N ARG A 31 -5.11 -11.70 -9.73
CA ARG A 31 -4.25 -12.45 -8.81
C ARG A 31 -4.58 -12.10 -7.37
N GLU A 32 -4.24 -10.88 -6.96
CA GLU A 32 -4.22 -10.45 -5.57
C GLU A 32 -4.88 -9.09 -5.41
N ARG A 33 -5.33 -8.82 -4.18
CA ARG A 33 -5.71 -7.48 -3.74
C ARG A 33 -4.41 -6.70 -3.53
N VAL A 34 -4.36 -5.41 -3.90
CA VAL A 34 -3.13 -4.62 -3.84
C VAL A 34 -3.29 -3.48 -2.85
N TYR A 35 -2.39 -3.38 -1.86
CA TYR A 35 -2.28 -2.20 -1.00
C TYR A 35 -1.21 -1.25 -1.55
N LEU A 36 -1.61 -0.03 -1.87
CA LEU A 36 -0.74 1.03 -2.41
C LEU A 36 -0.56 2.12 -1.37
N VAL A 37 0.66 2.27 -0.85
CA VAL A 37 1.04 3.35 0.07
C VAL A 37 1.91 4.35 -0.66
N PHE A 38 1.49 5.62 -0.70
CA PHE A 38 2.32 6.70 -1.19
C PHE A 38 3.02 7.37 -0.02
N SER A 39 4.36 7.37 -0.02
CA SER A 39 5.20 8.12 0.91
C SER A 39 5.86 9.32 0.21
N ARG A 40 6.19 10.39 0.93
CA ARG A 40 6.76 11.62 0.31
C ARG A 40 8.27 11.57 0.10
N TYR A 41 8.97 10.70 0.81
CA TYR A 41 10.42 10.63 0.75
C TYR A 41 10.95 9.27 1.22
N PHE A 42 11.67 8.58 0.35
CA PHE A 42 12.38 7.34 0.67
C PHE A 42 13.75 7.69 1.27
N GLY A 43 13.90 7.54 2.59
CA GLY A 43 15.11 7.93 3.33
C GLY A 43 14.91 8.98 4.43
N CYS A 44 13.67 9.20 4.90
CA CYS A 44 13.40 10.04 6.06
C CYS A 44 13.41 9.15 7.31
N PRO A 45 14.18 9.45 8.37
CA PRO A 45 14.23 8.66 9.62
C PRO A 45 12.96 8.81 10.49
N ILE A 46 11.83 9.05 9.83
CA ILE A 46 10.50 9.29 10.37
C ILE A 46 9.47 8.54 9.53
N CYS A 47 9.61 8.44 8.20
CA CYS A 47 8.96 7.38 7.39
C CYS A 47 9.61 6.03 7.65
N GLN A 48 9.96 5.81 8.92
CA GLN A 48 10.80 4.78 9.45
C GLN A 48 10.24 4.07 10.73
N LEU A 49 9.05 4.34 11.29
CA LEU A 49 8.38 3.36 12.22
C LEU A 49 7.06 2.78 11.69
N ASP A 50 6.58 3.43 10.64
CA ASP A 50 5.50 3.08 9.74
C ASP A 50 5.58 1.65 9.15
N PHE A 51 6.41 1.43 8.13
CA PHE A 51 6.83 0.16 7.51
C PHE A 51 7.30 -0.94 8.50
N LYS A 52 7.47 -0.70 9.82
CA LYS A 52 7.80 -1.72 10.84
C LYS A 52 6.55 -2.19 11.53
N GLU A 53 5.66 -1.29 11.88
CA GLU A 53 4.28 -1.70 12.18
C GLU A 53 3.66 -2.37 10.94
N LEU A 54 3.98 -1.89 9.73
CA LEU A 54 3.70 -2.59 8.48
C LEU A 54 4.49 -3.90 8.34
N LEU A 55 5.78 -4.00 8.71
CA LEU A 55 6.55 -5.27 8.63
C LEU A 55 6.05 -6.31 9.61
N GLU A 56 5.64 -5.91 10.81
CA GLU A 56 5.18 -6.81 11.86
C GLU A 56 3.77 -7.32 11.50
N ARG A 57 2.89 -6.43 11.00
CA ARG A 57 1.62 -6.85 10.35
C ARG A 57 1.88 -7.60 9.03
N ALA A 58 2.99 -7.34 8.34
CA ALA A 58 3.41 -8.06 7.14
C ALA A 58 4.30 -9.28 7.43
N GLU A 59 4.64 -9.62 8.68
CA GLU A 59 5.23 -10.93 9.01
C GLU A 59 4.12 -11.98 8.95
N GLU A 60 2.92 -11.60 9.41
CA GLU A 60 1.68 -12.34 9.22
C GLU A 60 1.33 -12.48 7.72
N ALA A 61 1.62 -11.46 6.89
CA ALA A 61 1.53 -11.54 5.42
C ALA A 61 2.72 -12.25 4.73
N ARG A 62 3.92 -12.26 5.33
CA ARG A 62 5.15 -12.90 4.82
C ARG A 62 5.11 -14.40 5.02
N ARG A 63 4.34 -14.86 6.01
CA ARG A 63 3.85 -16.24 6.09
C ARG A 63 2.97 -16.64 4.88
N GLN A 64 2.53 -15.68 4.05
CA GLN A 64 1.89 -15.87 2.75
C GLN A 64 2.78 -15.42 1.55
N GLY A 65 4.03 -14.96 1.76
CA GLY A 65 5.06 -14.93 0.69
C GLY A 65 5.75 -13.60 0.32
N PHE A 66 5.57 -12.49 1.05
CA PHE A 66 6.15 -11.17 0.67
C PHE A 66 7.41 -10.71 1.46
N GLU A 67 8.33 -9.96 0.82
CA GLU A 67 9.65 -9.65 1.39
C GLU A 67 10.12 -8.17 1.26
N HIS A 68 10.65 -7.57 2.36
CA HIS A 68 11.36 -6.26 2.35
C HIS A 68 12.27 -5.97 3.59
N GLY A 69 12.92 -4.79 3.63
CA GLY A 69 14.06 -4.41 4.51
C GLY A 69 13.84 -3.29 5.59
N PRO A 70 14.93 -2.75 6.22
CA PRO A 70 15.02 -2.29 7.64
C PRO A 70 14.76 -0.80 8.01
N TYR A 71 14.62 -0.47 9.33
CA TYR A 71 13.60 0.54 9.75
C TYR A 71 13.55 1.11 11.24
N GLU A 72 13.57 2.47 11.50
CA GLU A 72 13.14 3.22 12.77
C GLU A 72 12.63 4.74 12.61
N GLY A 73 11.46 5.23 13.16
CA GLY A 73 10.81 6.57 12.80
C GLY A 73 9.52 7.11 13.53
N ASN A 74 8.43 7.59 12.84
CA ASN A 74 7.05 8.02 13.32
C ASN A 74 6.07 8.49 12.16
N GLU A 75 4.91 7.86 11.92
CA GLU A 75 4.11 7.91 10.65
C GLU A 75 3.43 9.23 10.16
N ARG A 76 3.88 10.43 10.55
CA ARG A 76 3.09 11.67 10.36
C ARG A 76 2.88 12.17 8.92
N GLN A 77 3.31 11.46 7.87
CA GLN A 77 3.63 12.09 6.58
C GLN A 77 3.27 11.28 5.31
N SER A 78 2.38 10.28 5.38
CA SER A 78 1.76 9.66 4.19
C SER A 78 0.77 10.63 3.50
N PRO A 79 0.88 10.88 2.19
CA PRO A 79 -0.08 11.70 1.44
C PRO A 79 -1.37 10.97 1.11
N ALA A 80 -1.29 9.67 0.83
CA ALA A 80 -2.44 8.81 0.56
C ALA A 80 -2.08 7.32 0.62
N ASP A 81 -3.07 6.49 0.91
CA ASP A 81 -3.00 5.04 0.78
C ASP A 81 -4.34 4.46 0.29
N PHE A 82 -4.26 3.37 -0.48
CA PHE A 82 -5.39 2.79 -1.20
C PHE A 82 -5.35 1.27 -1.16
N ILE A 83 -6.52 0.63 -1.11
CA ILE A 83 -6.66 -0.79 -1.43
C ILE A 83 -7.36 -0.91 -2.79
N VAL A 84 -6.78 -1.70 -3.68
CA VAL A 84 -7.28 -2.01 -5.02
C VAL A 84 -7.69 -3.48 -5.08
N SER A 85 -8.91 -3.73 -5.55
CA SER A 85 -9.48 -5.07 -5.74
C SER A 85 -8.77 -5.85 -6.87
N LYS A 86 -9.01 -7.16 -6.94
CA LYS A 86 -8.48 -8.01 -8.03
C LYS A 86 -8.97 -7.54 -9.41
N GLU A 87 -10.13 -6.91 -9.49
CA GLU A 87 -10.75 -6.34 -10.70
C GLU A 87 -10.18 -4.96 -11.05
N GLY A 88 -9.32 -4.39 -10.19
CA GLY A 88 -8.71 -3.07 -10.39
C GLY A 88 -9.55 -1.90 -9.87
N LYS A 89 -10.51 -2.13 -8.96
CA LYS A 89 -11.33 -1.07 -8.36
C LYS A 89 -10.80 -0.63 -7.00
N ILE A 90 -10.96 0.65 -6.68
CA ILE A 90 -10.59 1.18 -5.37
C ILE A 90 -11.64 0.77 -4.34
N GLU A 91 -11.23 0.01 -3.33
CA GLU A 91 -12.10 -0.44 -2.22
C GLU A 91 -11.87 0.38 -0.94
N TYR A 92 -10.71 1.01 -0.85
CA TYR A 92 -10.34 1.94 0.20
C TYR A 92 -9.48 3.05 -0.38
N ALA A 93 -9.73 4.28 0.06
CA ALA A 93 -8.93 5.44 -0.24
C ALA A 93 -8.83 6.30 1.02
N ASN A 94 -7.61 6.64 1.41
CA ASN A 94 -7.30 7.55 2.50
C ASN A 94 -6.32 8.62 2.03
N TYR A 95 -6.45 9.82 2.57
CA TYR A 95 -5.68 11.00 2.19
C TYR A 95 -5.27 11.75 3.45
N GLY A 96 -4.18 11.31 4.06
CA GLY A 96 -3.70 11.80 5.35
C GLY A 96 -2.84 10.74 6.03
N LEU A 97 -2.78 10.80 7.36
CA LEU A 97 -2.05 9.83 8.17
C LEU A 97 -2.47 8.40 7.83
N LEU A 98 -1.50 7.48 7.83
CA LEU A 98 -1.74 6.06 7.66
C LEU A 98 -2.64 5.58 8.80
N ASP A 99 -3.60 4.71 8.50
CA ASP A 99 -4.54 4.15 9.47
C ASP A 99 -4.60 2.64 9.25
N LEU A 100 -3.56 1.95 9.76
CA LEU A 100 -3.38 0.52 9.59
C LEU A 100 -4.53 -0.29 10.21
N ASP A 101 -5.18 0.19 11.25
CA ASP A 101 -6.32 -0.49 11.89
C ASP A 101 -7.57 -0.43 11.02
N LYS A 102 -7.85 0.72 10.40
CA LYS A 102 -8.96 0.87 9.45
C LYS A 102 -8.67 0.14 8.15
N MET A 103 -7.42 0.18 7.67
CA MET A 103 -6.95 -0.59 6.52
C MET A 103 -7.19 -2.08 6.76
N MET A 104 -6.68 -2.65 7.85
CA MET A 104 -6.78 -4.08 8.15
C MET A 104 -8.25 -4.54 8.30
N LYS A 105 -9.13 -3.72 8.89
CA LYS A 105 -10.58 -3.99 8.97
C LYS A 105 -11.30 -4.04 7.61
N ILE A 106 -10.73 -3.43 6.58
CA ILE A 106 -11.24 -3.49 5.20
C ILE A 106 -10.54 -4.61 4.43
N TRP A 107 -9.24 -4.81 4.66
CA TRP A 107 -8.45 -5.89 4.07
C TRP A 107 -9.02 -7.28 4.40
N THR A 108 -9.39 -7.49 5.67
CA THR A 108 -9.93 -8.75 6.22
C THR A 108 -11.43 -8.95 6.01
N LYS A 109 -12.13 -7.97 5.43
CA LYS A 109 -13.48 -8.19 4.90
C LYS A 109 -13.37 -8.70 3.48
N GLU A 110 -13.67 -9.99 3.32
CA GLU A 110 -14.15 -10.56 2.05
C GLU A 110 -15.56 -10.05 1.72
#